data_AF-A0A1Q5JPD9-F1
#
_entry.id   AF-A0A1Q5JPD9-F1
#
_cell.length_a   1.000
_cell.length_b   1.000
_cell.length_c   1.000
_cell.angle_alpha   90.00
_cell.angle_beta   90.00
_cell.angle_gamma   90.00
#
_symmetry.space_group_name_H-M   'P 1'
#
loop_
_entity.id
_entity.type
_entity.pdbx_description
1 polymer ?
#
loop_
_entity_poly.entity_id
_entity_poly.type
_entity_poly.pdbx_seq_one_letter_code
_entity_poly.pdbx_strand_id
1 'polypeptide(L)'
;MPTTVTTERPTATVLGQQERKVLAAVGWGLRDDEIGAALGVSEGAVAEHLARILVKLGLRDRAAAIVHAFDCGLVVPGRGPRTQSVSPVSRTAAGRVGGAKVRISLLGPLQAWQDGRPLDLGHPRQQAVLAALALGTGRSLSRQELLDDVWGMEPPAGNVVPVYVYRLRKALRGGEAAGAVIEFARRGYQLVPGAVDVDVARMEELVTVIGAAERAGEPAEAVHLCGQALELFRGQPLAGLPGPLAELERLRLTERRIAIVQRKLEWQLRLGQDSEAIAELFALSAAHPLNEPLAAMLMRALYRNGRQADALTVFDRARRRLADDLGVPPSRMLRRTHQMILCGDEAGLGLSPSAGRPRARRHGATKRR
;
A
#
# COMPACT_ATOMS: atom_id res chain seq x y z
N MET A 1 55.09 29.10 -19.44
CA MET A 1 54.75 27.87 -18.72
C MET A 1 54.04 28.25 -17.43
N PRO A 2 52.72 28.05 -17.39
CA PRO A 2 52.18 27.16 -16.36
C PRO A 2 51.22 26.13 -16.95
N THR A 3 51.33 24.93 -16.39
CA THR A 3 50.60 23.69 -16.65
C THR A 3 49.13 23.82 -16.22
N THR A 4 48.22 23.70 -17.17
CA THR A 4 46.82 23.39 -16.89
C THR A 4 46.72 21.94 -16.45
N VAL A 5 46.41 21.73 -15.16
CA VAL A 5 45.92 20.46 -14.65
C VAL A 5 44.48 20.30 -15.15
N THR A 6 44.34 19.54 -16.23
CA THR A 6 43.04 19.04 -16.70
C THR A 6 42.65 17.88 -15.78
N THR A 7 41.69 18.13 -14.89
CA THR A 7 41.02 17.07 -14.14
C THR A 7 40.18 16.27 -15.13
N GLU A 8 40.70 15.12 -15.57
CA GLU A 8 39.98 14.17 -16.41
C GLU A 8 38.70 13.72 -15.71
N ARG A 9 37.55 14.02 -16.33
CA ARG A 9 36.28 13.38 -16.01
C ARG A 9 36.39 11.89 -16.39
N PRO A 10 36.03 10.93 -15.51
CA PRO A 10 35.98 9.54 -15.91
C PRO A 10 34.97 9.38 -17.04
N THR A 11 35.46 8.91 -18.17
CA THR A 11 34.69 8.62 -19.38
C THR A 11 33.54 7.67 -19.05
N ALA A 12 32.34 8.00 -19.55
CA ALA A 12 31.18 7.12 -19.46
C ALA A 12 31.57 5.73 -19.98
N THR A 13 31.56 4.73 -19.11
CA THR A 13 31.92 3.34 -19.39
C THR A 13 30.83 2.68 -20.23
N VAL A 14 30.79 3.04 -21.51
CA VAL A 14 29.93 2.37 -22.49
C VAL A 14 30.46 0.95 -22.70
N LEU A 15 29.63 -0.05 -22.40
CA LEU A 15 29.93 -1.45 -22.70
C LEU A 15 30.23 -1.62 -24.19
N GLY A 16 31.32 -2.31 -24.51
CA GLY A 16 31.65 -2.70 -25.88
C GLY A 16 30.63 -3.68 -26.45
N GLN A 17 30.60 -3.83 -27.78
CA GLN A 17 29.64 -4.72 -28.47
C GLN A 17 29.74 -6.18 -27.99
N GLN A 18 30.96 -6.66 -27.70
CA GLN A 18 31.19 -8.01 -27.19
C GLN A 18 30.69 -8.17 -25.74
N GLU A 19 30.92 -7.16 -24.89
CA GLU A 19 30.44 -7.13 -23.50
C GLU A 19 28.91 -7.12 -23.44
N ARG A 20 28.24 -6.39 -24.35
CA ARG A 20 26.77 -6.41 -24.45
C ARG A 20 26.22 -7.78 -24.86
N LYS A 21 26.90 -8.49 -25.77
CA LYS A 21 26.51 -9.85 -26.17
C LYS A 21 26.69 -10.84 -25.02
N VAL A 22 27.80 -10.75 -24.28
CA VAL A 22 28.03 -11.56 -23.08
C VAL A 22 26.99 -11.25 -22.00
N LEU A 23 26.70 -9.98 -21.74
CA LEU A 23 25.67 -9.57 -20.76
C LEU A 23 24.26 -10.05 -21.15
N ALA A 24 23.92 -10.01 -22.44
CA ALA A 24 22.65 -10.57 -22.93
C ALA A 24 22.59 -12.09 -22.78
N ALA A 25 23.69 -12.79 -23.07
CA ALA A 25 23.77 -14.24 -22.92
C ALA A 25 23.72 -14.69 -21.45
N VAL A 26 24.40 -13.95 -20.56
CA VAL A 26 24.27 -14.10 -19.10
C VAL A 26 22.83 -13.85 -18.67
N GLY A 27 22.17 -12.81 -19.19
CA GLY A 27 20.77 -12.55 -18.89
C GLY A 27 19.80 -13.63 -19.41
N TRP A 28 20.14 -14.39 -20.45
CA TRP A 28 19.40 -15.61 -20.85
C TRP A 28 19.64 -16.81 -19.94
N GLY A 29 20.56 -16.72 -18.97
CA GLY A 29 20.89 -17.79 -18.03
C GLY A 29 21.88 -18.82 -18.57
N LEU A 30 22.59 -18.51 -19.67
CA LEU A 30 23.61 -19.41 -20.23
C LEU A 30 24.84 -19.49 -19.30
N ARG A 31 25.47 -20.67 -19.26
CA ARG A 31 26.75 -20.93 -18.58
C ARG A 31 27.93 -20.49 -19.46
N ASP A 32 29.12 -20.32 -18.88
CA ASP A 32 30.25 -19.69 -19.58
C ASP A 32 30.76 -20.51 -20.78
N ASP A 33 30.65 -21.84 -20.71
CA ASP A 33 30.87 -22.78 -21.81
C ASP A 33 29.86 -22.58 -22.95
N GLU A 34 28.57 -22.45 -22.62
CA GLU A 34 27.49 -22.23 -23.58
C GLU A 34 27.58 -20.84 -24.24
N ILE A 35 27.98 -19.82 -23.49
CA ILE A 35 28.26 -18.46 -24.00
C ILE A 35 29.49 -18.50 -24.92
N GLY A 36 30.54 -19.22 -24.53
CA GLY A 36 31.75 -19.39 -25.33
C GLY A 36 31.46 -20.03 -26.68
N ALA A 37 30.69 -21.11 -26.67
CA ALA A 37 30.22 -21.79 -27.88
C ALA A 37 29.33 -20.89 -28.76
N ALA A 38 28.41 -20.12 -28.15
CA ALA A 38 27.51 -19.23 -28.90
C ALA A 38 28.21 -18.00 -29.51
N LEU A 39 29.29 -17.53 -28.90
CA LEU A 39 30.01 -16.32 -29.31
C LEU A 39 31.34 -16.61 -30.02
N GLY A 40 31.73 -17.89 -30.17
CA GLY A 40 32.98 -18.30 -30.81
C GLY A 40 34.24 -17.90 -30.04
N VAL A 41 34.16 -17.86 -28.70
CA VAL A 41 35.25 -17.46 -27.81
C VAL A 41 35.49 -18.52 -26.73
N SER A 42 36.70 -18.55 -26.15
CA SER A 42 37.00 -19.48 -25.06
C SER A 42 36.24 -19.14 -23.78
N GLU A 43 35.98 -20.14 -22.94
CA GLU A 43 35.33 -19.96 -21.62
C GLU A 43 36.08 -18.95 -20.75
N GLY A 44 37.42 -19.01 -20.75
CA GLY A 44 38.27 -18.02 -20.05
C GLY A 44 38.06 -16.58 -20.56
N ALA A 45 37.85 -16.40 -21.86
CA ALA A 45 37.52 -15.09 -22.41
C ALA A 45 36.12 -14.62 -21.97
N VAL A 46 35.13 -15.51 -21.83
CA VAL A 46 33.80 -15.15 -21.30
C VAL A 46 33.91 -14.64 -19.87
N ALA A 47 34.69 -15.33 -19.02
CA ALA A 47 34.93 -14.92 -17.63
C ALA A 47 35.58 -13.52 -17.54
N GLU A 48 36.57 -13.22 -18.39
CA GLU A 48 37.20 -11.89 -18.46
C GLU A 48 36.24 -10.78 -18.93
N HIS A 49 35.35 -11.08 -19.88
CA HIS A 49 34.31 -10.12 -20.30
C HIS A 49 33.30 -9.90 -19.19
N LEU A 50 32.87 -10.95 -18.48
CA LEU A 50 31.94 -10.84 -17.36
C LEU A 50 32.55 -10.03 -16.21
N ALA A 51 33.81 -10.27 -15.84
CA ALA A 51 34.50 -9.48 -14.82
C ALA A 51 34.57 -7.99 -15.19
N ARG A 52 34.87 -7.67 -16.45
CA ARG A 52 34.87 -6.28 -16.94
C ARG A 52 33.48 -5.65 -16.93
N ILE A 53 32.43 -6.40 -17.28
CA ILE A 53 31.04 -5.95 -17.21
C ILE A 53 30.65 -5.61 -15.76
N LEU A 54 30.98 -6.49 -14.80
CA LEU A 54 30.69 -6.26 -13.38
C LEU A 54 31.36 -4.98 -12.86
N VAL A 55 32.64 -4.77 -13.19
CA VAL A 55 33.37 -3.56 -12.80
C VAL A 55 32.80 -2.30 -13.48
N LYS A 56 32.54 -2.35 -14.79
CA LYS A 56 32.02 -1.20 -15.56
C LYS A 56 30.63 -0.77 -15.12
N LEU A 57 29.80 -1.71 -14.68
CA LEU A 57 28.41 -1.48 -14.26
C LEU A 57 28.23 -1.39 -12.73
N GLY A 58 29.30 -1.54 -11.95
CA GLY A 58 29.25 -1.53 -10.49
C GLY A 58 28.43 -2.69 -9.89
N LEU A 59 28.39 -3.84 -10.56
CA LEU A 59 27.58 -4.99 -10.17
C LEU A 59 28.41 -5.96 -9.34
N ARG A 60 27.82 -6.46 -8.25
CA ARG A 60 28.53 -7.25 -7.25
C ARG A 60 28.81 -8.68 -7.69
N ASP A 61 27.93 -9.25 -8.51
CA ASP A 61 28.00 -10.65 -8.92
C ASP A 61 27.22 -10.90 -10.22
N ARG A 62 27.30 -12.14 -10.72
CA ARG A 62 26.59 -12.59 -11.92
C ARG A 62 25.07 -12.42 -11.77
N ALA A 63 24.51 -12.60 -10.58
CA ALA A 63 23.08 -12.43 -10.36
C ALA A 63 22.65 -10.97 -10.58
N ALA A 64 23.45 -10.01 -10.11
CA ALA A 64 23.26 -8.59 -10.38
C ALA A 64 23.43 -8.25 -11.87
N ALA A 65 24.34 -8.92 -12.60
CA ALA A 65 24.46 -8.81 -14.06
C ALA A 65 23.21 -9.32 -14.79
N ILE A 66 22.64 -10.44 -14.35
CA ILE A 66 21.39 -10.98 -14.89
C ILE A 66 20.25 -9.96 -14.68
N VAL A 67 20.10 -9.44 -13.46
CA VAL A 67 19.08 -8.43 -13.13
C VAL A 67 19.26 -7.17 -13.97
N HIS A 68 20.48 -6.66 -14.09
CA HIS A 68 20.79 -5.48 -14.89
C HIS A 68 20.51 -5.69 -16.39
N ALA A 69 20.83 -6.87 -16.93
CA ALA A 69 20.51 -7.23 -18.31
C ALA A 69 18.99 -7.21 -18.59
N PHE A 70 18.18 -7.60 -17.60
CA PHE A 70 16.73 -7.53 -17.68
C PHE A 70 16.19 -6.11 -17.52
N ASP A 71 16.72 -5.33 -16.57
CA ASP A 71 16.27 -3.97 -16.29
C ASP A 71 16.53 -3.00 -17.45
N CYS A 72 17.61 -3.23 -18.21
CA CYS A 72 17.93 -2.47 -19.42
C CYS A 72 17.25 -3.02 -20.70
N GLY A 73 16.39 -4.04 -20.57
CA GLY A 73 15.68 -4.63 -21.71
C GLY A 73 16.57 -5.34 -22.73
N LEU A 74 17.81 -5.71 -22.36
CA LEU A 74 18.75 -6.42 -23.24
C LEU A 74 18.29 -7.86 -23.52
N VAL A 75 17.40 -8.40 -22.67
CA VAL A 75 16.95 -9.79 -22.70
C VAL A 75 15.43 -9.86 -22.48
N VAL A 76 14.74 -10.60 -23.34
CA VAL A 76 13.29 -10.87 -23.23
C VAL A 76 13.09 -12.29 -22.68
N PRO A 77 12.43 -12.47 -21.51
CA PRO A 77 12.15 -13.81 -20.97
C PRO A 77 11.28 -14.65 -21.93
N GLY A 78 11.67 -15.91 -22.17
CA GLY A 78 10.93 -16.86 -23.01
C GLY A 78 11.43 -17.01 -24.45
N ARG A 79 12.43 -16.24 -24.87
CA ARG A 79 13.26 -16.52 -26.07
C ARG A 79 14.64 -17.01 -25.65
N GLY A 80 14.71 -18.21 -25.06
CA GLY A 80 15.95 -18.97 -25.01
C GLY A 80 16.10 -19.83 -26.29
N PRO A 81 17.32 -20.28 -26.64
CA PRO A 81 17.48 -21.31 -27.67
C PRO A 81 16.66 -22.55 -27.29
N ARG A 82 15.74 -22.97 -28.17
CA ARG A 82 14.80 -24.07 -27.91
C ARG A 82 15.56 -25.41 -27.82
N THR A 83 15.78 -25.92 -26.61
CA THR A 83 16.04 -27.35 -26.41
C THR A 83 14.71 -28.09 -26.33
N GLN A 84 14.43 -28.93 -27.32
CA GLN A 84 13.24 -29.78 -27.38
C GLN A 84 13.30 -30.81 -26.26
N SER A 85 12.34 -30.76 -25.33
CA SER A 85 12.12 -31.80 -24.32
C SER A 85 10.68 -32.28 -24.45
N VAL A 86 10.53 -33.52 -24.90
CA VAL A 86 9.28 -34.27 -25.01
C VAL A 86 8.82 -34.71 -23.62
N SER A 87 7.53 -34.62 -23.31
CA SER A 87 6.89 -35.44 -22.28
C SER A 87 5.38 -35.65 -22.55
N PRO A 88 4.78 -36.75 -22.04
CA PRO A 88 3.51 -37.27 -22.54
C PRO A 88 2.28 -36.98 -21.63
N VAL A 89 1.14 -36.87 -22.31
CA VAL A 89 -0.26 -37.29 -22.02
C VAL A 89 -0.83 -37.30 -20.58
N SER A 90 -1.79 -36.39 -20.40
CA SER A 90 -3.16 -36.48 -19.82
C SER A 90 -3.48 -37.26 -18.54
N ARG A 91 -4.23 -36.61 -17.63
CA ARG A 91 -5.64 -36.99 -17.35
C ARG A 91 -6.44 -35.94 -16.57
N THR A 92 -7.71 -35.88 -16.94
CA THR A 92 -8.84 -35.08 -16.49
C THR A 92 -9.38 -35.48 -15.11
N ALA A 93 -9.87 -34.49 -14.35
CA ALA A 93 -11.04 -34.66 -13.47
C ALA A 93 -11.69 -33.29 -13.22
N ALA A 94 -12.97 -33.20 -13.59
CA ALA A 94 -13.82 -32.03 -13.46
C ALA A 94 -14.29 -31.82 -12.01
N GLY A 95 -14.43 -30.56 -11.59
CA GLY A 95 -15.00 -30.21 -10.28
C GLY A 95 -15.25 -28.72 -10.10
N ARG A 96 -16.46 -28.28 -10.49
CA ARG A 96 -17.16 -27.03 -10.15
C ARG A 96 -16.50 -25.67 -10.47
N VAL A 97 -17.16 -24.96 -11.39
CA VAL A 97 -16.93 -23.56 -11.79
C VAL A 97 -17.40 -22.62 -10.66
N GLY A 98 -16.49 -22.30 -9.76
CA GLY A 98 -16.46 -21.02 -9.05
C GLY A 98 -15.08 -20.44 -9.33
N GLY A 99 -14.98 -19.53 -10.30
CA GLY A 99 -13.70 -19.04 -10.82
C GLY A 99 -12.77 -18.64 -9.68
N ALA A 100 -11.58 -19.25 -9.62
CA ALA A 100 -10.58 -18.98 -8.61
C ALA A 100 -10.30 -17.47 -8.56
N LYS A 101 -10.84 -16.79 -7.55
CA LYS A 101 -10.63 -15.35 -7.36
C LYS A 101 -9.28 -15.19 -6.68
N VAL A 102 -8.34 -14.60 -7.39
CA VAL A 102 -7.07 -14.17 -6.79
C VAL A 102 -7.40 -13.08 -5.77
N ARG A 103 -6.90 -13.19 -4.55
CA ARG A 103 -6.98 -12.11 -3.55
C ARG A 103 -5.68 -11.33 -3.55
N ILE A 104 -5.75 -10.01 -3.64
CA ILE A 104 -4.61 -9.10 -3.50
C ILE A 104 -4.82 -8.23 -2.25
N SER A 105 -3.78 -8.12 -1.42
CA SER A 105 -3.74 -7.21 -0.28
C SER A 105 -2.73 -6.10 -0.51
N LEU A 106 -3.20 -4.86 -0.37
CA LEU A 106 -2.44 -3.62 -0.50
C LEU A 106 -2.48 -2.77 0.77
N LEU A 107 -3.39 -3.08 1.71
CA LEU A 107 -3.52 -2.39 3.01
C LEU A 107 -2.45 -2.88 4.03
N GLY A 108 -1.27 -3.19 3.52
CA GLY A 108 -0.09 -3.71 4.20
C GLY A 108 1.04 -3.89 3.16
N PRO A 109 2.06 -4.71 3.45
CA PRO A 109 2.95 -5.21 2.41
C PRO A 109 2.15 -5.93 1.32
N LEU A 110 2.52 -5.76 0.03
CA LEU A 110 1.81 -6.42 -1.06
C LEU A 110 1.85 -7.94 -0.91
N GLN A 111 0.68 -8.55 -0.89
CA GLN A 111 0.52 -9.99 -0.84
C GLN A 111 -0.58 -10.42 -1.81
N ALA A 112 -0.43 -11.62 -2.39
CA ALA A 112 -1.50 -12.22 -3.16
C ALA A 112 -1.67 -13.70 -2.83
N TRP A 113 -2.91 -14.18 -2.91
CA TRP A 113 -3.25 -15.58 -2.70
C TRP A 113 -4.18 -16.07 -3.80
N GLN A 114 -4.04 -17.34 -4.15
CA GLN A 114 -5.00 -18.07 -4.96
C GLN A 114 -5.38 -19.34 -4.22
N ASP A 115 -6.68 -19.53 -3.99
CA ASP A 115 -7.23 -20.69 -3.26
C ASP A 115 -6.53 -20.92 -1.91
N GLY A 116 -6.24 -19.82 -1.20
CA GLY A 116 -5.54 -19.82 0.10
C GLY A 116 -4.02 -19.97 0.03
N ARG A 117 -3.44 -20.24 -1.13
CA ARG A 117 -1.98 -20.39 -1.31
C ARG A 117 -1.33 -19.05 -1.67
N PRO A 118 -0.23 -18.65 -0.99
CA PRO A 118 0.48 -17.43 -1.33
C PRO A 118 1.12 -17.54 -2.72
N LEU A 119 1.09 -16.43 -3.48
CA LEU A 119 1.71 -16.31 -4.79
C LEU A 119 3.03 -15.55 -4.69
N ASP A 120 4.06 -16.00 -5.42
CA ASP A 120 5.30 -15.26 -5.58
C ASP A 120 5.15 -14.17 -6.64
N LEU A 121 5.07 -12.93 -6.17
CA LEU A 121 4.89 -11.75 -7.01
C LEU A 121 6.20 -11.16 -7.54
N GLY A 122 7.34 -11.79 -7.23
CA GLY A 122 8.67 -11.34 -7.64
C GLY A 122 9.14 -10.09 -6.89
N HIS A 123 10.11 -9.39 -7.47
CA HIS A 123 10.78 -8.24 -6.84
C HIS A 123 9.87 -6.99 -6.71
N PRO A 124 10.27 -5.96 -5.92
CA PRO A 124 9.43 -4.79 -5.61
C PRO A 124 8.91 -3.99 -6.82
N ARG A 125 9.65 -3.86 -7.91
CA ARG A 125 9.17 -3.13 -9.12
C ARG A 125 8.05 -3.86 -9.87
N GLN A 126 8.11 -5.19 -9.90
CA GLN A 126 7.05 -6.04 -10.49
C GLN A 126 5.79 -5.98 -9.61
N GLN A 127 5.99 -6.01 -8.30
CA GLN A 127 4.95 -5.82 -7.31
C GLN A 127 4.28 -4.43 -7.44
N ALA A 128 5.06 -3.36 -7.66
CA ALA A 128 4.54 -2.01 -7.89
C ALA A 128 3.66 -1.92 -9.15
N VAL A 129 4.04 -2.59 -10.25
CA VAL A 129 3.19 -2.68 -11.45
C VAL A 129 1.86 -3.37 -11.13
N LEU A 130 1.87 -4.44 -10.34
CA LEU A 130 0.62 -5.10 -9.92
C LEU A 130 -0.22 -4.19 -9.03
N ALA A 131 0.40 -3.48 -8.09
CA ALA A 131 -0.29 -2.52 -7.24
C ALA A 131 -0.96 -1.42 -8.06
N ALA A 132 -0.27 -0.88 -9.08
CA ALA A 132 -0.86 0.11 -10.00
C ALA A 132 -2.11 -0.42 -10.71
N LEU A 133 -2.03 -1.63 -11.27
CA LEU A 133 -3.19 -2.28 -11.90
C LEU A 133 -4.32 -2.58 -10.90
N ALA A 134 -3.99 -2.94 -9.67
CA ALA A 134 -4.94 -3.25 -8.62
C ALA A 134 -5.62 -2.00 -8.03
N LEU A 135 -4.95 -0.85 -8.04
CA LEU A 135 -5.52 0.44 -7.61
C LEU A 135 -6.29 1.13 -8.74
N GLY A 136 -5.92 0.85 -10.00
CA GLY A 136 -6.65 1.25 -11.21
C GLY A 136 -7.90 0.40 -11.49
N THR A 137 -8.60 -0.10 -10.46
CA THR A 137 -9.73 -1.04 -10.63
C THR A 137 -10.74 -0.57 -11.66
N GLY A 138 -11.06 -1.42 -12.64
CA GLY A 138 -12.03 -1.13 -13.69
C GLY A 138 -11.56 -0.14 -14.76
N ARG A 139 -10.28 0.23 -14.77
CA ARG A 139 -9.68 1.08 -15.80
C ARG A 139 -8.50 0.37 -16.47
N SER A 140 -8.29 0.68 -17.75
CA SER A 140 -7.10 0.26 -18.49
C SER A 140 -5.99 1.29 -18.35
N LEU A 141 -4.85 0.88 -17.81
CA LEU A 141 -3.66 1.72 -17.69
C LEU A 141 -2.74 1.50 -18.89
N SER A 142 -2.43 2.58 -19.60
CA SER A 142 -1.45 2.58 -20.68
C SER A 142 -0.06 2.22 -20.16
N ARG A 143 0.84 1.90 -21.09
CA ARG A 143 2.25 1.64 -20.75
C ARG A 143 2.92 2.88 -20.15
N GLN A 144 2.56 4.07 -20.63
CA GLN A 144 3.15 5.32 -20.13
C GLN A 144 2.69 5.59 -18.70
N GLU A 145 1.40 5.42 -18.40
CA GLU A 145 0.89 5.58 -17.03
C GLU A 145 1.57 4.59 -16.07
N LEU A 146 1.72 3.32 -16.46
CA LEU A 146 2.45 2.34 -15.64
C LEU A 146 3.94 2.68 -15.47
N LEU A 147 4.57 3.34 -16.45
CA LEU A 147 5.94 3.83 -16.32
C LEU A 147 6.01 4.99 -15.34
N ASP A 148 5.13 5.97 -15.50
CA ASP A 148 5.07 7.17 -14.66
C ASP A 148 4.74 6.81 -13.19
N ASP A 149 3.80 5.89 -12.97
CA ASP A 149 3.36 5.44 -11.65
C ASP A 149 4.45 4.72 -10.84
N VAL A 150 5.31 3.96 -11.51
CA VAL A 150 6.31 3.08 -10.86
C VAL A 150 7.72 3.67 -10.89
N TRP A 151 8.07 4.44 -11.92
CA TRP A 151 9.41 5.00 -12.12
C TRP A 151 9.45 6.53 -12.11
N GLY A 152 8.32 7.22 -12.33
CA GLY A 152 8.28 8.67 -12.38
C GLY A 152 9.24 9.26 -13.42
N MET A 153 10.07 10.20 -12.97
CA MET A 153 11.00 10.93 -13.84
C MET A 153 12.23 10.12 -14.27
N GLU A 154 12.43 8.91 -13.73
CA GLU A 154 13.59 8.06 -14.02
C GLU A 154 13.16 6.71 -14.63
N PRO A 155 12.49 6.71 -15.81
CA PRO A 155 12.09 5.47 -16.46
C PRO A 155 13.32 4.68 -16.93
N PRO A 156 13.26 3.34 -16.90
CA PRO A 156 14.34 2.52 -17.42
C PRO A 156 14.42 2.67 -18.94
N ALA A 157 15.59 2.43 -19.50
CA ALA A 157 15.77 2.40 -20.94
C ALA A 157 14.97 1.23 -21.55
N GLY A 158 14.09 1.52 -22.51
CA GLY A 158 13.34 0.50 -23.25
C GLY A 158 11.95 0.17 -22.69
N ASN A 159 11.30 -0.84 -23.27
CA ASN A 159 9.91 -1.17 -22.99
C ASN A 159 9.79 -2.33 -21.99
N VAL A 160 9.92 -2.02 -20.69
CA VAL A 160 9.96 -3.03 -19.61
C VAL A 160 8.58 -3.49 -19.14
N VAL A 161 7.53 -2.68 -19.31
CA VAL A 161 6.17 -2.96 -18.79
C VAL A 161 5.62 -4.32 -19.29
N PRO A 162 5.70 -4.68 -20.58
CA PRO A 162 5.24 -5.98 -21.06
C PRO A 162 5.93 -7.17 -20.39
N VAL A 163 7.21 -7.02 -20.01
CA VAL A 163 7.98 -8.07 -19.33
C VAL A 163 7.43 -8.31 -17.93
N TYR A 164 7.17 -7.24 -17.16
CA TYR A 164 6.55 -7.36 -15.84
C TYR A 164 5.14 -7.93 -15.93
N VAL A 165 4.33 -7.49 -16.88
CA VAL A 165 2.98 -8.04 -17.09
C VAL A 165 3.04 -9.52 -17.44
N TYR A 166 4.00 -9.96 -18.27
CA TYR A 166 4.18 -11.38 -18.58
C TYR A 166 4.50 -12.21 -17.32
N ARG A 167 5.41 -11.73 -16.47
CA ARG A 167 5.78 -12.41 -15.22
C ARG A 167 4.62 -12.44 -14.23
N LEU A 168 3.90 -11.33 -14.08
CA LEU A 168 2.69 -11.26 -13.25
C LEU A 168 1.61 -12.21 -13.75
N ARG A 169 1.37 -12.27 -15.07
CA ARG A 169 0.43 -13.26 -15.64
C ARG A 169 0.83 -14.69 -15.31
N LYS A 170 2.13 -15.01 -15.30
CA LYS A 170 2.63 -16.33 -14.91
C LYS A 170 2.41 -16.58 -13.42
N ALA A 171 2.74 -15.61 -12.57
CA ALA A 171 2.57 -15.71 -11.12
C ALA A 171 1.10 -15.85 -10.69
N LEU A 172 0.19 -15.14 -11.37
CA LEU A 172 -1.24 -15.11 -11.07
C LEU A 172 -2.01 -16.30 -11.70
N ARG A 173 -1.35 -17.12 -12.52
CA ARG A 173 -1.91 -18.36 -13.08
C ARG A 173 -1.45 -19.54 -12.22
N GLY A 174 -2.15 -19.82 -11.13
CA GLY A 174 -1.90 -20.98 -10.27
C GLY A 174 -2.29 -22.36 -10.84
N GLY A 175 -2.37 -22.52 -12.18
CA GLY A 175 -2.69 -23.79 -12.84
C GLY A 175 -3.23 -23.60 -14.28
N GLU A 176 -3.24 -24.69 -15.07
CA GLU A 176 -3.62 -24.69 -16.50
C GLU A 176 -5.07 -24.27 -16.80
N ALA A 177 -5.96 -24.24 -15.79
CA ALA A 177 -7.38 -23.93 -15.95
C ALA A 177 -7.79 -22.51 -15.49
N ALA A 178 -6.87 -21.67 -15.01
CA ALA A 178 -7.20 -20.32 -14.56
C ALA A 178 -7.31 -19.35 -15.74
N GLY A 179 -8.43 -18.62 -15.82
CA GLY A 179 -8.64 -17.54 -16.78
C GLY A 179 -7.56 -16.45 -16.69
N ALA A 180 -7.47 -15.59 -17.71
CA ALA A 180 -6.52 -14.49 -17.68
C ALA A 180 -6.85 -13.52 -16.54
N VAL A 181 -5.89 -13.24 -15.64
CA VAL A 181 -6.05 -12.28 -14.54
C VAL A 181 -5.71 -10.85 -14.97
N ILE A 182 -4.72 -10.69 -15.85
CA ILE A 182 -4.36 -9.42 -16.47
C ILE A 182 -4.59 -9.52 -17.97
N GLU A 183 -5.37 -8.62 -18.54
CA GLU A 183 -5.59 -8.52 -19.99
C GLU A 183 -4.99 -7.25 -20.57
N PHE A 184 -4.82 -7.25 -21.90
CA PHE A 184 -4.50 -6.03 -22.64
C PHE A 184 -5.79 -5.59 -23.33
N ALA A 185 -6.41 -4.53 -22.80
CA ALA A 185 -7.62 -3.93 -23.33
C ALA A 185 -7.27 -2.75 -24.26
N ARG A 186 -8.29 -2.02 -24.74
CA ARG A 186 -8.23 -1.05 -25.86
C ARG A 186 -6.93 -0.24 -25.98
N ARG A 187 -6.37 0.28 -24.88
CA ARG A 187 -5.14 1.11 -24.89
C ARG A 187 -4.15 0.79 -23.77
N GLY A 188 -4.32 -0.32 -23.06
CA GLY A 188 -3.56 -0.56 -21.83
C GLY A 188 -3.77 -1.91 -21.18
N TYR A 189 -3.14 -2.11 -20.04
CA TYR A 189 -3.29 -3.28 -19.20
C TYR A 189 -4.33 -3.02 -18.10
N GLN A 190 -5.11 -4.05 -17.78
CA GLN A 190 -6.03 -4.01 -16.64
C GLN A 190 -6.15 -5.39 -15.99
N LEU A 191 -6.55 -5.40 -14.72
CA LEU A 191 -7.07 -6.61 -14.09
C LEU A 191 -8.43 -6.94 -14.69
N VAL A 192 -8.65 -8.22 -14.99
CA VAL A 192 -9.95 -8.69 -15.50
C VAL A 192 -11.02 -8.48 -14.42
N PRO A 193 -12.13 -7.78 -14.72
CA PRO A 193 -13.18 -7.54 -13.75
C PRO A 193 -13.69 -8.83 -13.12
N GLY A 194 -13.76 -8.87 -11.79
CA GLY A 194 -14.23 -10.04 -11.04
C GLY A 194 -13.23 -11.21 -10.94
N ALA A 195 -12.08 -11.15 -11.61
CA ALA A 195 -11.01 -12.15 -11.48
C ALA A 195 -10.18 -11.96 -10.20
N VAL A 196 -10.20 -10.74 -9.65
CA VAL A 196 -9.41 -10.36 -8.47
C VAL A 196 -10.30 -9.71 -7.43
N ASP A 197 -10.08 -10.07 -6.17
CA ASP A 197 -10.57 -9.39 -4.98
C ASP A 197 -9.44 -8.55 -4.38
N VAL A 198 -9.65 -7.24 -4.23
CA VAL A 198 -8.63 -6.30 -3.73
C VAL A 198 -9.14 -5.69 -2.42
N ASP A 199 -8.36 -5.84 -1.35
CA ASP A 199 -8.72 -5.35 -0.01
C ASP A 199 -9.03 -3.84 0.05
N VAL A 200 -8.37 -3.03 -0.78
CA VAL A 200 -8.67 -1.59 -0.93
C VAL A 200 -10.10 -1.37 -1.42
N ALA A 201 -10.53 -2.09 -2.46
CA ALA A 201 -11.90 -1.98 -2.97
C ALA A 201 -12.91 -2.44 -1.91
N ARG A 202 -12.60 -3.53 -1.20
CA ARG A 202 -13.42 -4.01 -0.09
C ARG A 202 -13.53 -3.00 1.06
N MET A 203 -12.44 -2.31 1.38
CA MET A 203 -12.42 -1.25 2.38
C MET A 203 -13.30 -0.07 1.96
N GLU A 204 -13.26 0.35 0.68
CA GLU A 204 -14.12 1.43 0.18
C GLU A 204 -15.63 1.05 0.18
N GLU A 205 -15.95 -0.21 -0.11
CA GLU A 205 -17.31 -0.75 0.07
C GLU A 205 -17.75 -0.64 1.54
N LEU A 206 -16.91 -1.10 2.48
CA LEU A 206 -17.21 -1.02 3.91
C LEU A 206 -17.39 0.43 4.35
N VAL A 207 -16.56 1.37 3.89
CA VAL A 207 -16.72 2.80 4.20
C VAL A 207 -18.07 3.35 3.74
N THR A 208 -18.54 2.91 2.57
CA THR A 208 -19.86 3.27 2.05
C THR A 208 -20.98 2.73 2.94
N VAL A 209 -20.90 1.46 3.36
CA VAL A 209 -21.90 0.84 4.23
C VAL A 209 -21.87 1.43 5.65
N ILE A 210 -20.69 1.76 6.20
CA ILE A 210 -20.58 2.50 7.47
C ILE A 210 -21.36 3.80 7.36
N GLY A 211 -21.17 4.58 6.28
CA GLY A 211 -21.90 5.83 6.08
C GLY A 211 -23.42 5.66 5.95
N ALA A 212 -23.90 4.48 5.53
CA ALA A 212 -25.32 4.15 5.53
C ALA A 212 -25.83 3.84 6.95
N ALA A 213 -25.11 3.02 7.72
CA ALA A 213 -25.45 2.71 9.11
C ALA A 213 -25.49 3.98 9.99
N GLU A 214 -24.54 4.90 9.79
CA GLU A 214 -24.50 6.20 10.49
C GLU A 214 -25.75 7.05 10.22
N ARG A 215 -26.19 7.11 8.95
CA ARG A 215 -27.41 7.85 8.56
C ARG A 215 -28.69 7.18 9.04
N ALA A 216 -28.68 5.84 9.16
CA ALA A 216 -29.76 5.07 9.72
C ALA A 216 -29.86 5.18 11.26
N GLY A 217 -28.85 5.76 11.91
CA GLY A 217 -28.81 5.87 13.37
C GLY A 217 -28.52 4.55 14.06
N GLU A 218 -27.70 3.69 13.43
CA GLU A 218 -27.31 2.36 13.92
C GLU A 218 -25.85 2.37 14.42
N PRO A 219 -25.58 2.94 15.62
CA PRO A 219 -24.21 3.14 16.11
C PRO A 219 -23.44 1.83 16.33
N ALA A 220 -24.12 0.77 16.78
CA ALA A 220 -23.48 -0.53 17.00
C ALA A 220 -23.00 -1.17 15.68
N GLU A 221 -23.81 -1.08 14.63
CA GLU A 221 -23.45 -1.58 13.30
C GLU A 221 -22.32 -0.74 12.70
N ALA A 222 -22.37 0.59 12.86
CA ALA A 222 -21.28 1.46 12.43
C ALA A 222 -19.94 1.10 13.09
N VAL A 223 -19.91 0.82 14.40
CA VAL A 223 -18.70 0.36 15.11
C VAL A 223 -18.20 -0.97 14.56
N HIS A 224 -19.11 -1.95 14.39
CA HIS A 224 -18.75 -3.27 13.88
C HIS A 224 -18.15 -3.21 12.47
N LEU A 225 -18.79 -2.46 11.56
CA LEU A 225 -18.30 -2.27 10.19
C LEU A 225 -16.98 -1.50 10.15
N CYS A 226 -16.77 -0.51 11.02
CA CYS A 226 -15.46 0.14 11.17
C CYS A 226 -14.40 -0.86 11.60
N GLY A 227 -14.72 -1.75 12.56
CA GLY A 227 -13.83 -2.83 12.98
C GLY A 227 -13.40 -3.72 11.82
N GLN A 228 -14.36 -4.21 11.03
CA GLN A 228 -14.09 -5.04 9.84
C GLN A 228 -13.21 -4.31 8.83
N ALA A 229 -13.42 -3.02 8.60
CA ALA A 229 -12.59 -2.23 7.69
C ALA A 229 -11.15 -2.07 8.21
N LEU A 230 -10.98 -1.93 9.52
CA LEU A 230 -9.66 -1.80 10.16
C LEU A 230 -8.87 -3.11 10.18
N GLU A 231 -9.55 -4.26 10.28
CA GLU A 231 -8.92 -5.58 10.20
C GLU A 231 -8.25 -5.86 8.83
N LEU A 232 -8.67 -5.16 7.78
CA LEU A 232 -8.02 -5.22 6.48
C LEU A 232 -6.62 -4.58 6.51
N PHE A 233 -6.36 -3.64 7.42
CA PHE A 233 -5.07 -2.96 7.52
C PHE A 233 -4.06 -3.80 8.31
N ARG A 234 -3.12 -4.42 7.59
CA ARG A 234 -2.06 -5.29 8.12
C ARG A 234 -0.70 -4.59 8.14
N GLY A 235 -0.67 -3.38 8.69
CA GLY A 235 0.53 -2.54 8.78
C GLY A 235 0.43 -1.29 7.92
N GLN A 236 1.58 -0.84 7.40
CA GLN A 236 1.64 0.32 6.52
C GLN A 236 1.18 -0.09 5.10
N PRO A 237 0.22 0.62 4.49
CA PRO A 237 -0.20 0.35 3.12
C PRO A 237 0.96 0.42 2.13
N LEU A 238 1.00 -0.51 1.18
CA LEU A 238 2.01 -0.59 0.12
C LEU A 238 3.45 -0.59 0.65
N ALA A 239 3.67 -1.16 1.84
CA ALA A 239 4.99 -1.20 2.47
C ALA A 239 6.01 -1.90 1.57
N GLY A 240 7.19 -1.31 1.41
CA GLY A 240 8.28 -1.85 0.60
C GLY A 240 8.14 -1.65 -0.91
N LEU A 241 7.02 -1.09 -1.40
CA LEU A 241 6.86 -0.78 -2.82
C LEU A 241 7.48 0.59 -3.17
N PRO A 242 8.26 0.67 -4.26
CA PRO A 242 8.79 1.93 -4.78
C PRO A 242 7.80 2.60 -5.74
N GLY A 243 8.09 3.87 -6.05
CA GLY A 243 7.47 4.60 -7.15
C GLY A 243 6.46 5.65 -6.69
N PRO A 244 6.22 6.70 -7.50
CA PRO A 244 5.35 7.82 -7.16
C PRO A 244 3.93 7.40 -6.73
N LEU A 245 3.33 6.43 -7.42
CA LEU A 245 1.98 5.96 -7.09
C LEU A 245 1.95 5.32 -5.69
N ALA A 246 2.95 4.49 -5.37
CA ALA A 246 2.99 3.80 -4.08
C ALA A 246 3.16 4.79 -2.91
N GLU A 247 3.93 5.85 -3.10
CA GLU A 247 4.11 6.91 -2.11
C GLU A 247 2.83 7.71 -1.88
N LEU A 248 2.18 8.14 -2.97
CA LEU A 248 0.92 8.89 -2.91
C LEU A 248 -0.19 8.07 -2.26
N GLU A 249 -0.36 6.83 -2.69
CA GLU A 249 -1.42 5.95 -2.20
C GLU A 249 -1.16 5.48 -0.77
N ARG A 250 0.11 5.34 -0.35
CA ARG A 250 0.45 5.08 1.06
C ARG A 250 0.00 6.22 1.95
N LEU A 251 0.18 7.48 1.54
CA LEU A 251 -0.32 8.63 2.29
C LEU A 251 -1.86 8.61 2.35
N ARG A 252 -2.52 8.51 1.19
CA ARG A 252 -3.98 8.49 1.08
C ARG A 252 -4.62 7.39 1.93
N LEU A 253 -4.10 6.16 1.86
CA LEU A 253 -4.63 5.00 2.59
C LEU A 253 -4.33 5.09 4.09
N THR A 254 -3.22 5.71 4.49
CA THR A 254 -2.92 5.96 5.91
C THR A 254 -3.91 6.98 6.49
N GLU A 255 -4.19 8.07 5.78
CA GLU A 255 -5.21 9.04 6.17
C GLU A 255 -6.61 8.39 6.23
N ARG A 256 -6.92 7.54 5.25
CA ARG A 256 -8.19 6.78 5.22
C ARG A 256 -8.33 5.89 6.45
N ARG A 257 -7.26 5.19 6.86
CA ARG A 257 -7.24 4.39 8.10
C ARG A 257 -7.56 5.26 9.31
N ILE A 258 -6.89 6.40 9.46
CA ILE A 258 -7.12 7.33 10.59
C ILE A 258 -8.58 7.79 10.62
N ALA A 259 -9.16 8.14 9.48
CA ALA A 259 -10.56 8.54 9.40
C ALA A 259 -11.53 7.43 9.84
N ILE A 260 -11.27 6.17 9.47
CA ILE A 260 -12.10 5.04 9.90
C ILE A 260 -11.99 4.84 11.42
N VAL A 261 -10.77 4.92 11.97
CA VAL A 261 -10.57 4.83 13.42
C VAL A 261 -11.29 5.94 14.16
N GLN A 262 -11.20 7.18 13.68
CA GLN A 262 -11.92 8.32 14.27
C GLN A 262 -13.44 8.11 14.29
N ARG A 263 -14.01 7.58 13.20
CA ARG A 263 -15.45 7.24 13.14
C ARG A 263 -15.81 6.16 14.15
N LYS A 264 -15.03 5.07 14.22
CA LYS A 264 -15.21 4.00 15.22
C LYS A 264 -15.27 4.60 16.63
N LEU A 265 -14.28 5.41 16.99
CA LEU A 265 -14.15 5.99 18.32
C LEU A 265 -15.30 6.95 18.64
N GLU A 266 -15.73 7.77 17.68
CA GLU A 266 -16.88 8.65 17.88
C GLU A 266 -18.15 7.85 18.21
N TRP A 267 -18.39 6.74 17.52
CA TRP A 267 -19.55 5.88 17.80
C TRP A 267 -19.42 5.09 19.10
N GLN A 268 -18.23 4.58 19.43
CA GLN A 268 -17.97 3.95 20.73
C GLN A 268 -18.25 4.93 21.87
N LEU A 269 -17.80 6.18 21.75
CA LEU A 269 -18.11 7.23 22.72
C LEU A 269 -19.61 7.52 22.80
N ARG A 270 -20.37 7.45 21.70
CA ARG A 270 -21.84 7.62 21.74
C ARG A 270 -22.56 6.43 22.39
N LEU A 271 -22.00 5.23 22.26
CA LEU A 271 -22.50 4.00 22.90
C LEU A 271 -22.13 3.90 24.39
N GLY A 272 -21.33 4.82 24.92
CA GLY A 272 -20.86 4.80 26.31
C GLY A 272 -19.70 3.81 26.55
N GLN A 273 -19.03 3.35 25.49
CA GLN A 273 -17.87 2.46 25.54
C GLN A 273 -16.58 3.26 25.80
N ASP A 274 -16.59 4.06 26.87
CA ASP A 274 -15.63 5.13 27.09
C ASP A 274 -14.23 4.64 27.43
N SER A 275 -14.13 3.57 28.23
CA SER A 275 -12.83 3.02 28.66
C SER A 275 -11.99 2.52 27.48
N GLU A 276 -12.61 1.77 26.57
CA GLU A 276 -11.96 1.24 25.36
C GLU A 276 -11.58 2.39 24.42
N ALA A 277 -12.51 3.32 24.16
CA ALA A 277 -12.28 4.45 23.27
C ALA A 277 -11.17 5.38 23.80
N ILE A 278 -11.12 5.65 25.10
CA ILE A 278 -10.07 6.49 25.71
C ILE A 278 -8.69 5.82 25.57
N ALA A 279 -8.59 4.51 25.82
CA ALA A 279 -7.33 3.78 25.69
C ALA A 279 -6.79 3.82 24.25
N GLU A 280 -7.66 3.57 23.27
CA GLU A 280 -7.31 3.63 21.84
C GLU A 280 -6.96 5.07 21.41
N LEU A 281 -7.71 6.09 21.87
CA LEU A 281 -7.41 7.51 21.64
C LEU A 281 -6.04 7.93 22.19
N PHE A 282 -5.66 7.47 23.38
CA PHE A 282 -4.33 7.75 23.94
C PHE A 282 -3.21 7.23 23.03
N ALA A 283 -3.33 5.99 22.56
CA ALA A 283 -2.33 5.39 21.67
C ALA A 283 -2.21 6.16 20.35
N LEU A 284 -3.35 6.54 19.75
CA LEU A 284 -3.38 7.29 18.49
C LEU A 284 -2.87 8.71 18.63
N SER A 285 -3.23 9.43 19.71
CA SER A 285 -2.72 10.77 19.97
C SER A 285 -1.22 10.76 20.25
N ALA A 286 -0.66 9.68 20.80
CA ALA A 286 0.79 9.52 20.94
C ALA A 286 1.48 9.25 19.59
N ALA A 287 0.86 8.45 18.72
CA ALA A 287 1.39 8.15 17.38
C ALA A 287 1.24 9.33 16.39
N HIS A 288 0.22 10.16 16.59
CA HIS A 288 -0.11 11.31 15.72
C HIS A 288 -0.24 12.59 16.56
N PRO A 289 0.87 13.10 17.16
CA PRO A 289 0.83 14.20 18.11
C PRO A 289 0.34 15.53 17.52
N LEU A 290 0.46 15.72 16.20
CA LEU A 290 0.01 16.91 15.47
C LEU A 290 -1.45 16.81 14.99
N ASN A 291 -2.15 15.71 15.25
CA ASN A 291 -3.55 15.53 14.86
C ASN A 291 -4.49 16.13 15.91
N GLU A 292 -4.79 17.42 15.73
CA GLU A 292 -5.70 18.16 16.62
C GLU A 292 -7.11 17.55 16.76
N PRO A 293 -7.76 17.00 15.71
CA PRO A 293 -9.02 16.28 15.87
C PRO A 293 -8.96 15.13 16.90
N LEU A 294 -7.91 14.31 16.87
CA LEU A 294 -7.73 13.22 17.84
C LEU A 294 -7.56 13.77 19.26
N ALA A 295 -6.74 14.81 19.42
CA ALA A 295 -6.54 15.46 20.72
C ALA A 295 -7.87 16.01 21.27
N ALA A 296 -8.66 16.71 20.45
CA ALA A 296 -9.95 17.24 20.84
C ALA A 296 -10.95 16.14 21.23
N MET A 297 -10.96 15.00 20.52
CA MET A 297 -11.80 13.86 20.85
C MET A 297 -11.41 13.23 22.20
N LEU A 298 -10.11 13.04 22.44
CA LEU A 298 -9.59 12.55 23.72
C LEU A 298 -9.93 13.50 24.88
N MET A 299 -9.79 14.81 24.67
CA MET A 299 -10.18 15.83 25.66
C MET A 299 -11.66 15.72 26.06
N ARG A 300 -12.55 15.59 25.07
CA ARG A 300 -14.00 15.43 25.30
C ARG A 300 -14.32 14.15 26.06
N ALA A 301 -13.70 13.04 25.66
CA ALA A 301 -13.90 11.73 26.30
C ALA A 301 -13.43 11.74 27.77
N LEU A 302 -12.24 12.29 28.04
CA LEU A 302 -11.71 12.42 29.39
C LEU A 302 -12.58 13.32 30.27
N TYR A 303 -13.01 14.47 29.75
CA TYR A 303 -13.88 15.39 30.49
C TYR A 303 -15.22 14.73 30.86
N ARG A 304 -15.86 14.02 29.93
CA ARG A 304 -17.10 13.28 30.20
C ARG A 304 -16.94 12.27 31.35
N ASN A 305 -15.75 11.69 31.49
CA ASN A 305 -15.44 10.71 32.54
C ASN A 305 -14.93 11.36 33.84
N GLY A 306 -15.13 12.67 34.03
CA GLY A 306 -14.71 13.40 35.22
C GLY A 306 -13.21 13.67 35.30
N ARG A 307 -12.44 13.37 34.24
CA ARG A 307 -10.98 13.51 34.19
C ARG A 307 -10.57 14.85 33.58
N GLN A 308 -11.06 15.95 34.13
CA GLN A 308 -10.83 17.30 33.60
C GLN A 308 -9.33 17.67 33.55
N ALA A 309 -8.56 17.37 34.60
CA ALA A 309 -7.13 17.68 34.64
C ALA A 309 -6.35 16.96 33.51
N ASP A 310 -6.70 15.71 33.22
CA ASP A 310 -6.09 14.94 32.12
C ASP A 310 -6.46 15.54 30.76
N ALA A 311 -7.73 15.97 30.58
CA ALA A 311 -8.16 16.65 29.36
C ALA A 311 -7.37 17.95 29.12
N LEU A 312 -7.14 18.76 30.15
CA LEU A 312 -6.33 19.98 30.04
C LEU A 312 -4.85 19.66 29.76
N THR A 313 -4.34 18.56 30.30
CA THR A 313 -2.97 18.08 30.01
C THR A 313 -2.81 17.69 28.54
N VAL A 314 -3.82 17.05 27.94
CA VAL A 314 -3.83 16.72 26.50
C VAL A 314 -3.75 17.99 25.64
N PHE A 315 -4.53 19.02 25.97
CA PHE A 315 -4.48 20.31 25.27
C PHE A 315 -3.08 20.93 25.31
N ASP A 316 -2.49 21.00 26.51
CA ASP A 316 -1.19 21.65 26.68
C ASP A 316 -0.07 20.87 25.96
N ARG A 317 -0.13 19.54 25.96
CA ARG A 317 0.81 18.71 25.18
C ARG A 317 0.70 18.97 23.68
N ALA A 318 -0.52 19.00 23.14
CA ALA A 318 -0.76 19.28 21.72
C ALA A 318 -0.30 20.70 21.35
N ARG A 319 -0.60 21.69 22.19
CA ARG A 319 -0.16 23.08 22.03
C ARG A 319 1.36 23.20 21.96
N ARG A 320 2.08 22.56 22.89
CA ARG A 320 3.54 22.56 22.88
C ARG A 320 4.08 21.92 21.60
N ARG A 321 3.57 20.74 21.21
CA ARG A 321 3.99 20.06 19.98
C ARG A 321 3.78 20.90 18.72
N LEU A 322 2.63 21.56 18.58
CA LEU A 322 2.38 22.44 17.43
C LEU A 322 3.32 23.65 17.40
N ALA A 323 3.63 24.23 18.56
CA ALA A 323 4.56 25.34 18.66
C ALA A 323 6.01 24.89 18.38
N ASP A 324 6.44 23.79 18.96
CA ASP A 324 7.81 23.29 18.87
C ASP A 324 8.13 22.73 17.48
N ASP A 325 7.21 21.94 16.89
CA ASP A 325 7.47 21.21 15.64
C ASP A 325 7.09 22.04 14.39
N LEU A 326 6.07 22.90 14.48
CA LEU A 326 5.52 23.65 13.33
C LEU A 326 5.56 25.17 13.50
N GLY A 327 5.83 25.70 14.70
CA GLY A 327 5.79 27.14 14.97
C GLY A 327 4.39 27.76 14.89
N VAL A 328 3.33 26.94 14.97
CA VAL A 328 1.93 27.41 14.82
C VAL A 328 1.12 27.26 16.11
N PRO A 329 0.15 28.15 16.35
CA PRO A 329 -0.77 28.00 17.47
C PRO A 329 -1.82 26.90 17.20
N PRO A 330 -2.46 26.33 18.24
CA PRO A 330 -3.59 25.42 18.10
C PRO A 330 -4.72 25.98 17.23
N SER A 331 -5.37 25.14 16.44
CA SER A 331 -6.54 25.46 15.64
C SER A 331 -7.71 25.98 16.48
N ARG A 332 -8.66 26.64 15.81
CA ARG A 332 -9.91 27.09 16.43
C ARG A 332 -10.68 25.95 17.09
N MET A 333 -10.68 24.75 16.50
CA MET A 333 -11.39 23.59 17.03
C MET A 333 -10.83 23.14 18.38
N LEU A 334 -9.50 23.00 18.47
CA LEU A 334 -8.84 22.58 19.69
C LEU A 334 -8.99 23.63 20.80
N ARG A 335 -8.82 24.91 20.46
CA ARG A 335 -9.06 26.04 21.39
C ARG A 335 -10.50 26.09 21.89
N ARG A 336 -11.50 25.88 21.02
CA ARG A 336 -12.91 25.85 21.42
C ARG A 336 -13.19 24.70 22.38
N THR A 337 -12.63 23.52 22.11
CA THR A 337 -12.78 22.36 23.01
C THR A 337 -12.20 22.65 24.40
N HIS A 338 -11.02 23.26 24.45
CA HIS A 338 -10.41 23.72 25.69
C HIS A 338 -11.29 24.73 26.44
N GLN A 339 -11.81 25.75 25.75
CA GLN A 339 -12.70 26.75 26.36
C GLN A 339 -13.99 26.14 26.92
N MET A 340 -14.61 25.22 26.19
CA MET A 340 -15.83 24.56 26.67
C MET A 340 -15.57 23.72 27.93
N ILE A 341 -14.41 23.06 28.02
CA ILE A 341 -14.00 22.32 29.23
C ILE A 341 -13.74 23.25 30.41
N LEU A 342 -13.15 24.43 30.19
CA LEU A 342 -12.93 25.42 31.26
C LEU A 342 -14.25 26.01 31.78
N CYS A 343 -15.21 26.25 30.89
CA CYS A 343 -16.51 26.83 31.24
C CYS A 343 -17.53 25.80 31.76
N GLY A 344 -17.21 24.50 31.71
CA GLY A 344 -18.14 23.43 32.04
C GLY A 344 -19.31 23.30 31.06
N ASP A 345 -19.14 23.70 29.80
CA ASP A 345 -20.19 23.67 28.78
C ASP A 345 -20.39 22.26 28.19
N GLU A 346 -21.15 21.43 28.91
CA GLU A 346 -21.49 20.06 28.49
C GLU A 346 -22.26 20.01 27.17
N ALA A 347 -23.13 21.00 26.92
CA ALA A 347 -23.91 21.06 25.68
C ALA A 347 -23.02 21.36 24.46
N GLY A 348 -22.08 22.30 24.60
CA GLY A 348 -21.09 22.62 23.57
C GLY A 348 -20.14 21.46 23.25
N LEU A 349 -19.87 20.58 24.22
CA LEU A 349 -19.07 19.37 24.05
C LEU A 349 -19.85 18.20 23.42
N GLY A 350 -21.15 18.38 23.14
CA GLY A 350 -22.03 17.32 22.64
C GLY A 350 -22.28 16.23 23.67
N LEU A 351 -22.21 16.56 24.96
CA LEU A 351 -22.40 15.64 26.09
C LEU A 351 -23.82 15.69 26.66
N SER A 352 -24.73 16.46 26.04
CA SER A 352 -26.12 16.60 26.50
C SER A 352 -26.77 15.23 26.69
N PRO A 353 -27.49 15.02 27.81
CA PRO A 353 -28.18 13.77 28.05
C PRO A 353 -29.22 13.57 26.96
N SER A 354 -29.13 12.44 26.26
CA SER A 354 -30.24 11.93 25.46
C SER A 354 -31.49 11.97 26.32
N ALA A 355 -32.53 12.65 25.84
CA ALA A 355 -33.83 12.76 26.49
C ALA A 355 -34.44 11.35 26.63
N GLY A 356 -34.14 10.67 27.74
CA GLY A 356 -34.49 9.27 27.96
C GLY A 356 -34.65 8.90 29.44
N ARG A 357 -34.93 9.86 30.32
CA ARG A 357 -35.47 9.57 31.65
C ARG A 357 -36.83 10.24 31.80
N PRO A 358 -37.94 9.50 31.88
CA PRO A 358 -39.20 10.09 32.28
C PRO A 358 -39.02 10.63 33.70
N ARG A 359 -39.16 11.95 33.86
CA ARG A 359 -39.34 12.58 35.17
C ARG A 359 -40.49 11.85 35.85
N ALA A 360 -40.17 11.06 36.88
CA ALA A 360 -41.17 10.52 37.78
C ALA A 360 -42.01 11.69 38.30
N ARG A 361 -43.25 11.78 37.82
CA ARG A 361 -44.26 12.72 38.32
C ARG A 361 -44.36 12.51 39.82
N ARG A 362 -43.88 13.48 40.60
CA ARG A 362 -44.23 13.60 42.01
C ARG A 362 -45.75 13.79 42.10
N HIS A 363 -46.47 12.70 42.33
CA HIS A 363 -47.82 12.74 42.88
C HIS A 363 -47.68 13.11 44.36
N GLY A 364 -47.70 14.41 44.64
CA GLY A 364 -47.93 14.94 45.98
C GLY A 364 -49.41 15.19 46.15
N ALA A 365 -50.03 14.40 47.00
CA ALA A 365 -51.46 14.28 47.21
C ALA A 365 -52.14 15.59 47.65
N THR A 366 -53.34 15.78 47.09
CA THR A 366 -54.37 16.71 47.55
C THR A 366 -54.81 16.35 48.97
N LYS A 367 -54.52 17.21 49.96
CA LYS A 367 -55.28 17.25 51.22
C LYS A 367 -56.42 18.24 51.04
N ARG A 368 -57.63 17.73 50.89
CA ARG A 368 -58.89 18.48 51.06
C ARG A 368 -59.31 18.37 52.53
N ARG A 369 -59.61 19.55 53.09
CA ARG A 369 -60.48 19.91 54.23
C ARG A 369 -60.48 19.04 55.48
#